data_AF-F7BIJ2-F1
#
_entry.id   AF-F7BIJ2-F1
#
_cell.length_a   1.000
_cell.length_b   1.000
_cell.length_c   1.000
_cell.angle_alpha   90.00
_cell.angle_beta   90.00
_cell.angle_gamma   90.00
#
_symmetry.space_group_name_H-M   'P 1'
#
loop_
_entity.id
_entity.type
_entity.pdbx_description
1 polymer ?
#
loop_
_entity_poly.entity_id
_entity_poly.type
_entity_poly.pdbx_seq_one_letter_code
_entity_poly.pdbx_strand_id
1 'polypeptide(L)'
;MKTIGLNSALEYRHMGETYSVNGFRLEMRAEVALLTHNIKIVGELYDTIDKEAFGGRVLVGSTSSSSGDPLTGWARISNVEFLRAGQEGWTESYDPRFGVAFVRTGTVSAGRPSYVQNSAFHDSYSTAIGIFGASGINITGNVVHRAIHDGIRVTGSNHRVIGNLVTV
;
A
#
# COMPACT_ATOMS: atom_id res chain seq x y z
N MET A 1 2.97 -28.83 5.45
CA MET A 1 2.19 -28.90 4.19
C MET A 1 0.82 -28.33 4.50
N LYS A 2 0.38 -27.26 3.82
CA LYS A 2 -0.92 -26.63 4.05
C LYS A 2 -1.85 -27.09 2.93
N THR A 3 -2.90 -27.84 3.26
CA THR A 3 -3.87 -28.32 2.29
C THR A 3 -4.97 -27.27 2.16
N ILE A 4 -5.24 -26.81 0.93
CA ILE A 4 -6.34 -25.90 0.63
C ILE A 4 -7.49 -26.72 0.05
N GLY A 5 -8.65 -26.68 0.69
CA GLY A 5 -9.90 -27.26 0.18
C GLY A 5 -10.76 -26.18 -0.44
N LEU A 6 -11.38 -26.48 -1.59
CA LEU A 6 -12.35 -25.60 -2.24
C LEU A 6 -13.76 -26.02 -1.80
N ASN A 7 -14.57 -25.06 -1.36
CA ASN A 7 -15.97 -25.27 -1.01
C ASN A 7 -16.93 -25.14 -2.20
N SER A 8 -16.43 -24.69 -3.35
CA SER A 8 -17.18 -24.45 -4.58
C SER A 8 -16.25 -24.54 -5.80
N ALA A 9 -16.85 -24.64 -7.00
CA ALA A 9 -16.09 -24.60 -8.25
C ALA A 9 -15.46 -23.22 -8.46
N LEU A 10 -14.30 -23.17 -9.10
CA LEU A 10 -13.64 -21.90 -9.45
C LEU A 10 -14.49 -21.15 -10.48
N GLU A 11 -14.79 -19.89 -10.20
CA GLU A 11 -15.58 -19.02 -11.08
C GLU A 11 -14.82 -18.63 -12.35
N TYR A 12 -13.49 -18.47 -12.24
CA TYR A 12 -12.64 -18.03 -13.34
C TYR A 12 -11.58 -19.08 -13.67
N ARG A 13 -11.36 -19.30 -14.98
CA ARG A 13 -10.25 -20.14 -15.45
C ARG A 13 -8.93 -19.37 -15.28
N HIS A 14 -8.06 -19.85 -14.40
CA HIS A 14 -6.69 -19.34 -14.32
C HIS A 14 -5.83 -20.01 -15.40
N MET A 15 -5.29 -19.21 -16.32
CA MET A 15 -4.42 -19.69 -17.39
C MET A 15 -2.96 -19.56 -16.99
N GLY A 16 -2.20 -20.60 -17.30
CA GLY A 16 -0.77 -20.62 -17.10
C GLY A 16 -0.07 -21.38 -18.21
N GLU A 17 0.75 -20.69 -18.99
CA GLU A 17 1.43 -21.25 -20.14
C GLU A 17 2.92 -20.90 -20.15
N THR A 18 3.73 -21.80 -20.68
CA THR A 18 5.17 -21.60 -20.80
C THR A 18 5.52 -21.45 -22.27
N TYR A 19 6.16 -20.34 -22.61
CA TYR A 19 6.55 -19.99 -23.97
C TYR A 19 8.06 -20.10 -24.14
N SER A 20 8.51 -20.59 -25.29
CA SER A 20 9.92 -20.58 -25.66
C SER A 20 10.16 -19.47 -26.68
N VAL A 21 10.91 -18.45 -26.31
CA VAL A 21 11.26 -17.31 -27.18
C VAL A 21 12.78 -17.20 -27.25
N ASN A 22 13.36 -17.40 -28.44
CA ASN A 22 14.82 -17.32 -28.67
C ASN A 22 15.67 -18.16 -27.68
N GLY A 23 15.18 -19.35 -27.29
CA GLY A 23 15.86 -20.23 -26.33
C GLY A 23 15.60 -19.89 -24.85
N PHE A 24 14.91 -18.79 -24.56
CA PHE A 24 14.45 -18.45 -23.22
C PHE A 24 13.08 -19.08 -22.94
N ARG A 25 12.94 -19.71 -21.78
CA ARG A 25 11.64 -20.18 -21.27
C ARG A 25 10.99 -19.07 -20.45
N LEU A 26 9.86 -18.56 -20.93
CA LEU A 26 9.01 -17.59 -20.26
C LEU A 26 7.81 -18.31 -19.63
N GLU A 27 7.69 -18.28 -18.32
CA GLU A 27 6.51 -18.78 -17.62
C GLU A 27 5.51 -17.64 -17.41
N MET A 28 4.39 -17.68 -18.12
CA MET A 28 3.31 -16.71 -17.96
C MET A 28 2.20 -17.34 -17.13
N ARG A 29 1.85 -16.74 -16.01
CA ARG A 29 0.78 -17.18 -15.11
C ARG A 29 -0.06 -15.96 -14.74
N ALA A 30 -1.36 -16.13 -14.61
CA ALA A 30 -2.21 -15.08 -14.04
C ALA A 30 -1.83 -14.88 -12.56
N GLU A 31 -1.44 -13.66 -12.20
CA GLU A 31 -1.20 -13.31 -10.81
C GLU A 31 -2.54 -13.11 -10.10
N VAL A 32 -2.66 -13.70 -8.90
CA VAL A 32 -3.87 -13.64 -8.09
C VAL A 32 -3.51 -13.01 -6.76
N ALA A 33 -4.25 -11.97 -6.40
CA ALA A 33 -4.04 -11.23 -5.18
C ALA A 33 -5.30 -11.23 -4.32
N LEU A 34 -5.09 -11.21 -3.01
CA LEU A 34 -6.15 -11.10 -2.02
C LEU A 34 -6.30 -9.63 -1.63
N LEU A 35 -7.46 -9.04 -1.91
CA LEU A 35 -7.78 -7.68 -1.45
C LEU A 35 -8.28 -7.68 -0.01
N THR A 36 -9.05 -8.69 0.38
CA THR A 36 -9.76 -8.67 1.65
C THR A 36 -8.90 -9.09 2.83
N HIS A 37 -8.95 -8.33 3.92
CA HIS A 37 -8.27 -8.63 5.18
C HIS A 37 -9.21 -8.48 6.39
N ASN A 38 -8.82 -9.07 7.52
CA ASN A 38 -9.62 -9.00 8.75
C ASN A 38 -9.58 -7.61 9.40
N ILE A 39 -8.48 -6.88 9.24
CA ILE A 39 -8.34 -5.51 9.71
C ILE A 39 -8.57 -4.59 8.51
N LYS A 40 -9.54 -3.69 8.62
CA LYS A 40 -9.91 -2.76 7.56
C LYS A 40 -9.84 -1.31 8.03
N ILE A 41 -9.26 -0.45 7.21
CA ILE A 41 -9.33 1.00 7.32
C ILE A 41 -10.14 1.47 6.12
N VAL A 42 -11.33 1.97 6.39
CA VAL A 42 -12.35 2.21 5.37
C VAL A 42 -12.70 3.69 5.38
N GLY A 43 -12.53 4.36 4.24
CA GLY A 43 -13.09 5.69 4.04
C GLY A 43 -14.62 5.65 4.04
N GLU A 44 -15.22 6.71 4.59
CA GLU A 44 -16.68 6.85 4.69
C GLU A 44 -17.36 6.72 3.32
N LEU A 45 -18.61 6.29 3.30
CA LEU A 45 -19.41 6.19 2.08
C LEU A 45 -20.62 7.13 2.19
N TYR A 46 -20.72 8.09 1.28
CA TYR A 46 -21.81 9.06 1.22
C TYR A 46 -22.07 9.51 -0.23
N ASP A 47 -23.21 10.15 -0.48
CA ASP A 47 -23.75 10.38 -1.84
C ASP A 47 -22.80 11.06 -2.83
N THR A 48 -21.89 11.90 -2.36
CA THR A 48 -20.95 12.69 -3.18
C THR A 48 -19.50 12.22 -3.08
N ILE A 49 -19.23 11.08 -2.41
CA ILE A 49 -17.86 10.63 -2.14
C ILE A 49 -17.01 10.46 -3.40
N ASP A 50 -17.55 9.94 -4.50
CA ASP A 50 -16.76 9.73 -5.73
C ASP A 50 -16.47 11.04 -6.47
N LYS A 51 -17.22 12.11 -6.19
CA LYS A 51 -16.99 13.45 -6.74
C LYS A 51 -16.01 14.25 -5.88
N GLU A 52 -16.14 14.13 -4.57
CA GLU A 52 -15.28 14.84 -3.61
C GLU A 52 -13.94 14.12 -3.41
N ALA A 53 -13.95 12.79 -3.50
CA ALA A 53 -12.80 11.92 -3.38
C ALA A 53 -12.07 12.09 -2.04
N PHE A 54 -12.82 12.17 -0.92
CA PHE A 54 -12.30 12.40 0.44
C PHE A 54 -12.34 11.10 1.27
N GLY A 55 -11.32 10.27 1.07
CA GLY A 55 -11.16 8.99 1.77
C GLY A 55 -10.42 9.05 3.09
N GLY A 56 -10.27 7.88 3.72
CA GLY A 56 -9.51 7.72 4.97
C GLY A 56 -8.00 7.67 4.73
N ARG A 57 -7.18 8.12 5.70
CA ARG A 57 -5.71 8.03 5.60
C ARG A 57 -5.04 7.70 6.93
N VAL A 58 -3.85 7.10 6.83
CA VAL A 58 -2.90 6.95 7.93
C VAL A 58 -1.67 7.80 7.64
N LEU A 59 -1.40 8.78 8.50
CA LEU A 59 -0.20 9.60 8.46
C LEU A 59 0.73 9.23 9.61
N VAL A 60 1.95 8.81 9.25
CA VAL A 60 3.04 8.56 10.20
C VAL A 60 4.04 9.69 10.03
N GLY A 61 4.02 10.63 10.95
CA GLY A 61 4.77 11.88 10.83
C GLY A 61 5.71 12.16 12.00
N SER A 62 6.49 13.21 11.85
CA SER A 62 7.12 13.91 12.98
C SER A 62 6.42 15.24 13.25
N THR A 63 6.22 15.56 14.51
CA THR A 63 5.72 16.85 14.99
C THR A 63 6.50 17.29 16.23
N SER A 64 6.21 18.46 16.79
CA SER A 64 6.71 18.90 18.09
C SER A 64 5.61 18.75 19.14
N SER A 65 5.99 18.31 20.33
CA SER A 65 5.13 18.37 21.51
C SER A 65 4.90 19.83 21.95
N SER A 66 4.00 20.04 22.91
CA SER A 66 3.76 21.36 23.51
C SER A 66 4.99 21.96 24.22
N SER A 67 5.94 21.13 24.66
CA SER A 67 7.23 21.56 25.24
C SER A 67 8.31 21.83 24.19
N GLY A 68 8.02 21.61 22.90
CA GLY A 68 8.97 21.77 21.80
C GLY A 68 9.78 20.50 21.49
N ASP A 69 9.67 19.45 22.30
CA ASP A 69 10.39 18.19 22.07
C ASP A 69 9.90 17.49 20.80
N PRO A 70 10.80 16.93 19.98
CA PRO A 70 10.41 16.22 18.77
C PRO A 70 9.67 14.92 19.08
N LEU A 71 8.50 14.76 18.48
CA LEU A 71 7.69 13.54 18.48
C LEU A 71 7.73 12.91 17.09
N THR A 72 8.54 11.87 16.94
CA THR A 72 8.65 11.12 15.69
C THR A 72 7.89 9.81 15.79
N GLY A 73 6.84 9.69 14.96
CA GLY A 73 6.08 8.47 14.79
C GLY A 73 6.83 7.39 14.01
N TRP A 74 6.38 6.15 14.19
CA TRP A 74 6.80 4.98 13.45
C TRP A 74 5.61 4.02 13.38
N ALA A 75 5.56 3.15 12.37
CA ALA A 75 4.41 2.27 12.20
C ALA A 75 4.77 0.94 11.54
N ARG A 76 4.11 -0.11 12.02
CA ARG A 76 4.18 -1.48 11.51
C ARG A 76 2.79 -1.86 11.01
N ILE A 77 2.58 -1.78 9.71
CA ILE A 77 1.29 -2.07 9.09
C ILE A 77 1.42 -3.38 8.34
N SER A 78 0.70 -4.41 8.77
CA SER A 78 0.70 -5.70 8.08
C SER A 78 -0.65 -6.40 8.07
N ASN A 79 -1.00 -7.01 6.94
CA ASN A 79 -2.27 -7.71 6.74
C ASN A 79 -3.50 -6.80 6.96
N VAL A 80 -3.42 -5.56 6.47
CA VAL A 80 -4.49 -4.55 6.58
C VAL A 80 -5.07 -4.24 5.20
N GLU A 81 -6.38 -4.13 5.11
CA GLU A 81 -7.11 -3.67 3.93
C GLU A 81 -7.44 -2.17 4.08
N PHE A 82 -7.13 -1.41 3.04
CA PHE A 82 -7.46 0.00 2.89
C PHE A 82 -8.44 0.13 1.73
N LEU A 83 -9.67 0.56 2.03
CA LEU A 83 -10.73 0.77 1.05
C LEU A 83 -11.13 2.24 1.05
N ARG A 84 -11.23 2.87 -0.13
CA ARG A 84 -11.54 4.31 -0.26
C ARG A 84 -10.59 5.17 0.55
N ALA A 85 -9.30 4.93 0.35
CA ALA A 85 -8.25 5.61 1.08
C ALA A 85 -7.67 6.78 0.28
N GLY A 86 -7.12 7.77 0.99
CA GLY A 86 -6.52 8.97 0.44
C GLY A 86 -7.54 10.03 -0.01
N GLN A 87 -7.02 11.16 -0.47
CA GLN A 87 -7.80 12.29 -0.94
C GLN A 87 -7.20 12.86 -2.25
N GLU A 88 -8.07 13.13 -3.22
CA GLU A 88 -7.70 13.70 -4.52
C GLU A 88 -7.26 15.17 -4.37
N GLY A 89 -6.35 15.62 -5.23
CA GLY A 89 -5.87 17.00 -5.24
C GLY A 89 -4.77 17.32 -4.22
N TRP A 90 -4.34 16.37 -3.40
CA TRP A 90 -3.27 16.56 -2.40
C TRP A 90 -2.15 15.53 -2.56
N THR A 91 -1.22 15.82 -3.48
CA THR A 91 -0.15 14.90 -3.89
C THR A 91 1.26 15.36 -3.54
N GLU A 92 1.36 16.44 -2.77
CA GLU A 92 2.60 17.07 -2.36
C GLU A 92 3.28 16.28 -1.24
N SER A 93 4.61 16.26 -1.24
CA SER A 93 5.41 15.49 -0.29
C SER A 93 5.33 15.99 1.16
N TYR A 94 4.83 17.21 1.39
CA TYR A 94 4.73 17.82 2.73
C TYR A 94 3.35 17.63 3.40
N ASP A 95 2.29 17.41 2.64
CA ASP A 95 0.96 16.95 3.11
C ASP A 95 0.35 15.92 2.13
N PRO A 96 0.97 14.73 2.00
CA PRO A 96 0.51 13.71 1.05
C PRO A 96 -0.74 13.01 1.61
N ARG A 97 -1.93 13.31 1.09
CA ARG A 97 -3.17 12.68 1.54
C ARG A 97 -3.37 11.31 0.91
N PHE A 98 -2.41 10.43 1.13
CA PHE A 98 -2.37 9.07 0.57
C PHE A 98 -3.02 8.08 1.52
N GLY A 99 -3.23 6.83 1.09
CA GLY A 99 -3.77 5.80 1.97
C GLY A 99 -2.91 5.58 3.22
N VAL A 100 -1.61 5.36 3.02
CA VAL A 100 -0.59 5.40 4.07
C VAL A 100 0.54 6.33 3.63
N ALA A 101 0.92 7.27 4.49
CA ALA A 101 2.07 8.14 4.26
C ALA A 101 3.04 8.16 5.44
N PHE A 102 4.34 8.02 5.16
CA PHE A 102 5.41 8.31 6.10
C PHE A 102 6.04 9.66 5.73
N VAL A 103 6.02 10.63 6.64
CA VAL A 103 6.46 12.01 6.37
C VAL A 103 7.42 12.50 7.44
N ARG A 104 8.67 12.79 7.04
CA ARG A 104 9.73 13.34 7.92
C ARG A 104 10.01 12.47 9.16
N THR A 105 9.86 11.16 9.06
CA THR A 105 10.15 10.23 10.18
C THR A 105 11.64 9.91 10.30
N GLY A 106 12.46 10.36 9.35
CA GLY A 106 13.91 10.09 9.33
C GLY A 106 14.24 8.63 9.03
N THR A 107 15.44 8.21 9.41
CA THR A 107 15.92 6.85 9.17
C THR A 107 15.35 5.88 10.20
N VAL A 108 14.77 4.78 9.73
CA VAL A 108 14.31 3.68 10.58
C VAL A 108 15.45 3.17 11.46
N SER A 109 15.16 2.96 12.74
CA SER A 109 16.07 2.30 13.69
C SER A 109 15.61 0.88 14.01
N ALA A 110 16.52 0.03 14.47
CA ALA A 110 16.21 -1.34 14.86
C ALA A 110 15.15 -1.43 15.98
N GLY A 111 15.09 -0.43 16.87
CA GLY A 111 14.09 -0.35 17.94
C GLY A 111 12.73 0.19 17.50
N ARG A 112 12.64 0.81 16.32
CA ARG A 112 11.40 1.40 15.75
C ARG A 112 11.26 1.02 14.27
N PRO A 113 11.19 -0.28 13.94
CA PRO A 113 11.06 -0.73 12.56
C PRO A 113 9.77 -0.18 11.96
N SER A 114 9.84 0.33 10.73
CA SER A 114 8.68 0.84 10.00
C SER A 114 8.47 0.13 8.68
N TYR A 115 7.24 -0.29 8.42
CA TYR A 115 6.89 -1.07 7.24
C TYR A 115 5.41 -1.05 6.89
N VAL A 116 5.12 -1.35 5.63
CA VAL A 116 3.80 -1.69 5.09
C VAL A 116 3.94 -3.02 4.36
N GLN A 117 3.32 -4.08 4.87
CA GLN A 117 3.53 -5.43 4.36
C GLN A 117 2.23 -6.19 4.16
N ASN A 118 2.15 -7.00 3.10
CA ASN A 118 1.03 -7.92 2.88
C ASN A 118 -0.33 -7.22 3.08
N SER A 119 -0.42 -5.95 2.70
CA SER A 119 -1.60 -5.11 2.89
C SER A 119 -2.21 -4.82 1.52
N ALA A 120 -3.53 -4.65 1.50
CA ALA A 120 -4.25 -4.35 0.27
C ALA A 120 -4.76 -2.92 0.30
N PHE A 121 -4.64 -2.22 -0.82
CA PHE A 121 -5.20 -0.90 -1.05
C PHE A 121 -6.06 -1.00 -2.30
N HIS A 122 -7.34 -0.67 -2.19
CA HIS A 122 -8.19 -0.64 -3.36
C HIS A 122 -9.24 0.46 -3.33
N ASP A 123 -9.64 0.89 -4.53
CA ASP A 123 -10.56 2.03 -4.72
C ASP A 123 -10.02 3.31 -4.05
N SER A 124 -8.71 3.54 -4.14
CA SER A 124 -8.09 4.66 -3.43
C SER A 124 -8.26 5.95 -4.23
N TYR A 125 -8.74 7.00 -3.56
CA TYR A 125 -8.90 8.36 -4.08
C TYR A 125 -7.58 9.14 -4.13
N SER A 126 -6.44 8.48 -3.91
CA SER A 126 -5.11 9.06 -4.09
C SER A 126 -4.07 7.93 -4.23
N THR A 127 -2.79 8.26 -4.11
CA THR A 127 -1.72 7.27 -4.03
C THR A 127 -1.92 6.36 -2.82
N ALA A 128 -1.65 5.05 -2.98
CA ALA A 128 -1.85 4.10 -1.89
C ALA A 128 -0.78 4.22 -0.80
N ILE A 129 0.50 4.15 -1.17
CA ILE A 129 1.63 4.22 -0.22
C ILE A 129 2.61 5.34 -0.61
N GLY A 130 2.86 6.29 0.30
CA GLY A 130 3.79 7.40 0.11
C GLY A 130 4.89 7.47 1.16
N ILE A 131 6.14 7.64 0.73
CA ILE A 131 7.29 7.82 1.64
C ILE A 131 8.05 9.10 1.30
N PHE A 132 8.11 10.03 2.26
CA PHE A 132 8.74 11.34 2.09
C PHE A 132 9.56 11.73 3.31
N GLY A 133 10.85 12.02 3.13
CA GLY A 133 11.74 12.37 4.25
C GLY A 133 11.89 11.24 5.27
N ALA A 134 11.86 9.99 4.81
CA ALA A 134 12.12 8.80 5.60
C ALA A 134 13.04 7.86 4.83
N SER A 135 13.82 7.03 5.53
CA SER A 135 14.74 6.05 4.94
C SER A 135 14.62 4.70 5.63
N GLY A 136 14.81 3.59 4.92
CA GLY A 136 14.79 2.25 5.51
C GLY A 136 13.39 1.60 5.64
N ILE A 137 12.35 2.17 5.03
CA ILE A 137 10.99 1.62 5.08
C ILE A 137 10.89 0.34 4.22
N ASN A 138 10.27 -0.71 4.77
CA ASN A 138 10.01 -1.97 4.06
C ASN A 138 8.57 -1.98 3.51
N ILE A 139 8.42 -2.09 2.18
CA ILE A 139 7.15 -2.04 1.45
C ILE A 139 7.08 -3.32 0.61
N THR A 140 6.46 -4.37 1.14
CA THR A 140 6.58 -5.71 0.54
C THR A 140 5.30 -6.51 0.56
N GLY A 141 5.02 -7.23 -0.53
CA GLY A 141 3.86 -8.13 -0.58
C GLY A 141 2.52 -7.40 -0.62
N ASN A 142 2.52 -6.08 -0.85
CA ASN A 142 1.27 -5.31 -0.87
C ASN A 142 0.56 -5.45 -2.21
N VAL A 143 -0.75 -5.28 -2.19
CA VAL A 143 -1.60 -5.25 -3.38
C VAL A 143 -2.19 -3.85 -3.49
N VAL A 144 -2.03 -3.21 -4.64
CA VAL A 144 -2.68 -1.94 -4.95
C VAL A 144 -3.52 -2.10 -6.21
N HIS A 145 -4.82 -1.84 -6.11
CA HIS A 145 -5.77 -1.97 -7.21
C HIS A 145 -6.68 -0.74 -7.32
N ARG A 146 -6.73 -0.08 -8.47
CA ARG A 146 -7.56 1.14 -8.67
C ARG A 146 -7.22 2.27 -7.69
N ALA A 147 -5.93 2.57 -7.54
CA ALA A 147 -5.52 3.88 -7.02
C ALA A 147 -5.58 4.89 -8.18
N ILE A 148 -6.17 6.07 -7.97
CA ILE A 148 -6.33 7.07 -9.05
C ILE A 148 -5.04 7.85 -9.37
N HIS A 149 -4.01 7.71 -8.53
CA HIS A 149 -2.66 8.24 -8.74
C HIS A 149 -1.63 7.10 -8.70
N ASP A 150 -0.38 7.37 -8.32
CA ASP A 150 0.64 6.33 -8.19
C ASP A 150 0.20 5.20 -7.24
N GLY A 151 0.55 3.95 -7.54
CA GLY A 151 0.35 2.88 -6.56
C GLY A 151 1.26 3.06 -5.34
N ILE A 152 2.56 3.25 -5.58
CA ILE A 152 3.57 3.43 -4.54
C ILE A 152 4.51 4.55 -4.97
N ARG A 153 4.65 5.58 -4.13
CA ARG A 153 5.57 6.71 -4.35
C ARG A 153 6.58 6.82 -3.22
N VAL A 154 7.85 6.71 -3.55
CA VAL A 154 8.95 6.63 -2.57
C VAL A 154 10.04 7.64 -2.89
N THR A 155 10.50 8.36 -1.87
CA THR A 155 11.70 9.20 -1.88
C THR A 155 12.54 8.88 -0.64
N GLY A 156 13.84 9.13 -0.69
CA GLY A 156 14.77 8.75 0.38
C GLY A 156 15.68 7.60 -0.04
N SER A 157 16.21 6.87 0.93
CA SER A 157 17.25 5.86 0.70
C SER A 157 17.00 4.57 1.49
N ASN A 158 17.61 3.48 1.01
CA ASN A 158 17.61 2.17 1.67
C ASN A 158 16.21 1.57 1.91
N HIS A 159 15.23 1.94 1.09
CA HIS A 159 13.92 1.28 1.08
C HIS A 159 14.02 -0.11 0.48
N ARG A 160 13.11 -0.99 0.92
CA ARG A 160 12.87 -2.28 0.26
C ARG A 160 11.48 -2.22 -0.35
N VAL A 161 11.39 -2.24 -1.67
CA VAL A 161 10.11 -2.26 -2.41
C VAL A 161 10.08 -3.54 -3.24
N ILE A 162 9.52 -4.62 -2.69
CA ILE A 162 9.69 -5.97 -3.24
C ILE A 162 8.37 -6.73 -3.26
N GLY A 163 8.03 -7.32 -4.41
CA GLY A 163 6.88 -8.22 -4.54
C GLY A 163 5.54 -7.54 -4.23
N ASN A 164 5.39 -6.27 -4.59
CA ASN A 164 4.10 -5.59 -4.54
C ASN A 164 3.42 -5.75 -5.89
N LEU A 165 2.15 -6.15 -5.90
CA LEU A 165 1.31 -6.15 -7.09
C LEU A 165 0.62 -4.79 -7.19
N VAL A 166 0.83 -4.08 -8.30
CA VAL A 166 0.19 -2.78 -8.57
C VAL A 166 -0.55 -2.87 -9.90
N THR A 167 -1.84 -2.62 -9.89
CA THR A 167 -2.71 -2.70 -11.06
C THR A 167 -3.74 -1.56 -11.06
N VAL A 168 -4.13 -1.13 -12.26
CA VAL A 168 -5.07 -0.02 -12.49
C VAL A 168 -6.52 -0.45 -12.39
#